data_AF-A0A2S8PU99-F1
#
_entry.id   AF-A0A2S8PU99-F1
#
_cell.length_a   1.000
_cell.length_b   1.000
_cell.length_c   1.000
_cell.angle_alpha   90.00
_cell.angle_beta   90.00
_cell.angle_gamma   90.00
#
_symmetry.space_group_name_H-M   'P 1'
#
loop_
_entity.id
_entity.type
_entity.pdbx_description
1 polymer ?
#
loop_
_entity_poly.entity_id
_entity_poly.type
_entity_poly.pdbx_seq_one_letter_code
_entity_poly.pdbx_strand_id
1 'polypeptide(L)'
;MRGFVRTFRLVEFGKRLSELSPSGQKIFWYLVDIADWKLGRVVTTQAELAERFETTIRTVERAVKELTKHNLIKHKRGIYAINPEFVWGGRSWNIPKASYYTLNAEKLPSVIDFASAAQAINGKKLEEAGRKTLREISARKLRGT
;
A
#
# COMPACT_ATOMS: atom_id res chain seq x y z
N MET A 1 12.71 29.05 13.09
CA MET A 1 12.02 27.97 12.34
C MET A 1 11.10 28.63 11.31
N ARG A 2 11.37 28.48 10.01
CA ARG A 2 10.43 28.93 8.98
C ARG A 2 9.24 27.96 8.99
N GLY A 3 8.10 28.46 9.46
CA GLY A 3 6.89 27.67 9.67
C GLY A 3 6.44 26.99 8.39
N PHE A 4 6.05 25.72 8.52
CA PHE A 4 5.42 24.92 7.49
C PHE A 4 4.08 25.57 7.09
N VAL A 5 4.04 26.26 5.94
CA VAL A 5 2.77 26.81 5.42
C VAL A 5 2.08 25.72 4.62
N ARG A 6 1.01 25.14 5.18
CA ARG A 6 0.13 24.21 4.48
C ARG A 6 -0.69 24.97 3.43
N THR A 7 -0.27 24.97 2.17
CA THR A 7 -1.05 25.54 1.06
C THR A 7 -2.08 24.53 0.56
N PHE A 8 -3.19 24.39 1.28
CA PHE A 8 -4.36 23.66 0.77
C PHE A 8 -5.15 24.55 -0.19
N ARG A 9 -5.49 24.07 -1.39
CA ARG A 9 -6.67 24.59 -2.10
C ARG A 9 -7.92 24.00 -1.46
N LEU A 10 -8.39 24.63 -0.38
CA LEU A 10 -9.51 24.14 0.45
C LEU A 10 -10.78 23.80 -0.37
N VAL A 11 -11.07 24.56 -1.43
CA VAL A 11 -12.23 24.32 -2.30
C VAL A 11 -12.10 23.00 -3.06
N GLU A 12 -10.92 22.72 -3.63
CA GLU A 12 -10.67 21.48 -4.38
C GLU A 12 -10.61 20.27 -3.44
N PHE A 13 -10.04 20.49 -2.26
CA PHE A 13 -9.97 19.51 -1.20
C PHE A 13 -11.37 19.13 -0.67
N GLY A 14 -12.23 20.12 -0.42
CA GLY A 14 -13.60 19.92 0.01
C GLY A 14 -14.44 19.17 -1.03
N LYS A 15 -14.29 19.49 -2.32
CA LYS A 15 -14.96 18.75 -3.40
C LYS A 15 -14.57 17.28 -3.40
N ARG A 16 -13.28 16.96 -3.35
CA ARG A 16 -12.82 15.56 -3.40
C ARG A 16 -13.12 14.79 -2.11
N LEU A 17 -13.10 15.45 -0.95
CA LEU A 17 -13.52 14.83 0.31
C LEU A 17 -15.03 14.58 0.37
N SER A 18 -15.85 15.43 -0.29
CA SER A 18 -17.31 15.29 -0.28
C SER A 18 -17.81 14.00 -0.93
N GLU A 19 -16.99 13.40 -1.79
CA GLU A 19 -17.27 12.10 -2.42
C GLU A 19 -17.07 10.91 -1.45
N LEU A 20 -16.41 11.14 -0.31
CA LEU A 20 -16.10 10.10 0.67
C LEU A 20 -17.18 10.00 1.75
N SER A 21 -17.34 8.80 2.28
CA SER A 21 -18.13 8.54 3.48
C SER A 21 -17.65 9.37 4.69
N PRO A 22 -18.55 9.70 5.64
CA PRO A 22 -18.15 10.42 6.86
C PRO A 22 -17.05 9.72 7.66
N SER A 23 -17.06 8.39 7.69
CA SER A 23 -16.01 7.57 8.32
C SER A 23 -14.68 7.69 7.56
N GLY A 24 -14.71 7.65 6.22
CA GLY A 24 -13.54 7.88 5.38
C GLY A 24 -12.90 9.23 5.63
N GLN A 25 -13.70 10.30 5.68
CA GLN A 25 -13.22 11.65 5.97
C GLN A 25 -12.55 11.74 7.36
N LYS A 26 -13.21 11.22 8.41
CA LYS A 26 -12.66 11.23 9.78
C LYS A 26 -11.35 10.47 9.89
N ILE A 27 -11.29 9.25 9.36
CA ILE A 27 -10.09 8.41 9.39
C ILE A 27 -8.96 9.10 8.63
N PHE A 28 -9.25 9.65 7.44
CA PHE A 28 -8.24 10.33 6.65
C PHE A 28 -7.64 11.54 7.37
N TRP A 29 -8.47 12.40 7.94
CA TRP A 29 -8.01 13.57 8.68
C TRP A 29 -7.17 13.19 9.90
N TYR A 30 -7.58 12.15 10.62
CA TYR A 30 -6.81 11.65 11.73
C TYR A 30 -5.44 11.13 11.28
N LEU A 31 -5.38 10.33 10.22
CA LEU A 31 -4.11 9.85 9.65
C LEU A 31 -3.21 11.03 9.25
N VAL A 32 -3.77 12.07 8.62
CA VAL A 32 -3.05 13.30 8.23
C VAL A 32 -2.47 14.03 9.45
N ASP A 33 -3.20 14.05 10.56
CA ASP A 33 -2.79 14.73 11.79
C ASP A 33 -1.61 14.02 12.46
N ILE A 34 -1.66 12.68 12.53
CA ILE A 34 -0.63 11.87 13.19
C ILE A 34 0.52 11.41 12.28
N ALA A 35 0.49 11.79 11.00
CA ALA A 35 1.51 11.39 10.04
C ALA A 35 2.87 12.01 10.33
N ASP A 36 3.91 11.17 10.29
CA ASP A 36 5.27 11.67 10.18
C ASP A 36 5.49 12.16 8.76
N TRP A 37 5.38 13.47 8.56
CA TRP A 37 5.52 14.09 7.26
C TRP A 37 6.95 14.12 6.69
N LYS A 38 7.96 13.71 7.48
CA LYS A 38 9.27 13.37 6.91
C LYS A 38 9.18 12.12 6.03
N LEU A 39 8.30 11.18 6.38
CA LEU A 39 8.15 9.89 5.70
C LEU A 39 6.82 9.75 4.94
N GLY A 40 5.83 10.60 5.24
CA GLY A 40 4.47 10.54 4.72
C GLY A 40 3.70 9.31 5.20
N ARG A 41 3.99 8.80 6.40
CA ARG A 41 3.45 7.52 6.89
C ARG A 41 2.93 7.57 8.32
N VAL A 42 2.01 6.67 8.60
CA VAL A 42 1.47 6.35 9.92
C VAL A 42 1.57 4.84 10.13
N VAL A 43 2.03 4.41 11.30
CA VAL A 43 2.00 3.01 11.72
C VAL A 43 0.82 2.87 12.68
N THR A 44 -0.22 2.18 12.25
CA THR A 44 -1.42 1.89 13.07
C THR A 44 -2.21 0.74 12.46
N THR A 45 -2.98 0.01 13.28
CA THR A 45 -3.82 -1.09 12.81
C THR A 45 -5.27 -0.66 12.58
N GLN A 46 -6.01 -1.42 11.78
CA GLN A 46 -7.45 -1.18 11.61
C GLN A 46 -8.23 -1.40 12.91
N ALA A 47 -7.72 -2.25 13.80
CA ALA A 47 -8.30 -2.48 15.12
C ALA A 47 -8.14 -1.23 16.02
N GLU A 48 -6.94 -0.64 16.07
CA GLU A 48 -6.70 0.61 16.80
C GLU A 48 -7.57 1.77 16.28
N LEU A 49 -7.74 1.86 14.96
CA LEU A 49 -8.63 2.85 14.36
C LEU A 49 -10.10 2.58 14.74
N ALA A 50 -10.52 1.31 14.75
CA ALA A 50 -11.88 0.93 15.11
C ALA A 50 -12.19 1.30 16.58
N GLU A 51 -11.26 1.00 17.48
CA GLU A 51 -11.33 1.37 18.90
C GLU A 51 -11.38 2.90 19.06
N ARG A 52 -10.46 3.62 18.41
CA ARG A 52 -10.37 5.09 18.53
C ARG A 52 -11.62 5.83 18.07
N PHE A 53 -12.30 5.31 17.04
CA PHE A 53 -13.52 5.94 16.53
C PHE A 53 -14.80 5.30 17.09
N GLU A 54 -14.69 4.36 18.01
CA GLU A 54 -15.82 3.60 18.56
C GLU A 54 -16.69 2.97 17.45
N THR A 55 -16.04 2.38 16.44
CA THR A 55 -16.71 1.75 15.30
C THR A 55 -16.29 0.30 15.11
N THR A 56 -16.97 -0.39 14.18
CA THR A 56 -16.57 -1.75 13.81
C THR A 56 -15.35 -1.75 12.87
N ILE A 57 -14.52 -2.78 12.96
CA ILE A 57 -13.39 -3.00 12.04
C ILE A 57 -13.85 -3.00 10.58
N ARG A 58 -15.03 -3.58 10.28
CA ARG A 58 -15.61 -3.58 8.92
C ARG A 58 -15.88 -2.18 8.39
N THR A 59 -16.28 -1.24 9.25
CA THR A 59 -16.47 0.17 8.88
C THR A 59 -15.14 0.80 8.49
N VAL A 60 -14.09 0.54 9.29
CA VAL A 60 -12.73 1.00 9.00
C VAL A 60 -12.20 0.40 7.70
N GLU A 61 -12.38 -0.91 7.47
CA GLU A 61 -11.97 -1.57 6.22
C GLU A 61 -12.64 -0.96 4.98
N ARG A 62 -13.93 -0.66 5.06
CA ARG A 62 -14.67 0.00 3.97
C ARG A 62 -14.12 1.40 3.71
N ALA A 63 -13.92 2.19 4.76
CA ALA A 63 -13.33 3.51 4.66
C ALA A 63 -11.91 3.47 4.09
N VAL A 64 -11.06 2.53 4.51
CA VAL A 64 -9.70 2.37 3.98
C VAL A 64 -9.73 2.00 2.50
N LYS A 65 -10.62 1.09 2.08
CA LYS A 65 -10.81 0.76 0.66
C LYS A 65 -11.23 1.96 -0.17
N GLU A 66 -12.18 2.75 0.35
CA GLU A 66 -12.65 3.98 -0.27
C GLU A 66 -11.51 5.00 -0.43
N LEU A 67 -10.80 5.32 0.65
CA LEU A 67 -9.65 6.23 0.62
C LEU A 67 -8.54 5.77 -0.34
N THR A 68 -8.33 4.46 -0.46
CA THR A 68 -7.37 3.87 -1.40
C THR A 68 -7.83 4.02 -2.85
N LYS A 69 -9.13 3.82 -3.12
CA LYS A 69 -9.73 4.02 -4.45
C LYS A 69 -9.59 5.47 -4.93
N HIS A 70 -9.74 6.44 -4.02
CA HIS A 70 -9.54 7.86 -4.32
C HIS A 70 -8.06 8.29 -4.30
N ASN A 71 -7.13 7.34 -4.18
CA ASN A 71 -5.67 7.56 -4.14
C ASN A 71 -5.24 8.55 -3.05
N LEU A 72 -5.95 8.55 -1.91
CA LEU A 72 -5.68 9.42 -0.76
C LEU A 72 -4.68 8.79 0.19
N ILE A 73 -4.75 7.47 0.30
CA ILE A 73 -3.84 6.66 1.11
C ILE A 73 -3.42 5.40 0.35
N LYS A 74 -2.32 4.79 0.78
CA LYS A 74 -2.04 3.37 0.55
C LYS A 74 -1.87 2.67 1.89
N HIS A 75 -2.55 1.55 2.05
CA HIS A 75 -2.44 0.72 3.25
C HIS A 75 -1.72 -0.59 2.94
N LYS A 76 -0.69 -0.92 3.73
CA LYS A 76 0.01 -2.20 3.63
C LYS A 76 0.51 -2.63 5.02
N ARG A 77 0.03 -3.78 5.50
CA ARG A 77 0.49 -4.42 6.76
C ARG A 77 0.51 -3.45 7.97
N GLY A 78 -0.57 -2.69 8.19
CA GLY A 78 -0.65 -1.75 9.32
C GLY A 78 0.17 -0.46 9.14
N ILE A 79 0.64 -0.20 7.92
CA ILE A 79 1.29 1.06 7.58
C ILE A 79 0.41 1.77 6.56
N TYR A 80 0.08 3.02 6.86
CA TYR A 80 -0.65 3.94 6.00
C TYR A 80 0.32 4.96 5.42
N ALA A 81 0.42 5.03 4.11
CA ALA A 81 1.10 6.10 3.39
C ALA A 81 0.07 7.11 2.90
N ILE A 82 0.25 8.40 3.17
CA ILE A 82 -0.73 9.45 2.84
C ILE A 82 -0.28 10.22 1.61
N ASN A 83 -1.20 10.47 0.68
CA ASN A 83 -0.88 11.18 -0.56
C ASN A 83 -0.58 12.67 -0.32
N PRO A 84 0.69 13.10 -0.46
CA PRO A 84 1.04 14.49 -0.32
C PRO A 84 0.47 15.37 -1.43
N GLU A 85 0.31 14.88 -2.66
CA GLU A 85 -0.24 15.71 -3.74
C GLU A 85 -1.68 16.11 -3.44
N PHE A 86 -2.43 15.24 -2.77
CA PHE A 86 -3.78 15.54 -2.31
C PHE A 86 -3.76 16.55 -1.16
N VAL A 87 -2.90 16.33 -0.16
CA VAL A 87 -2.80 17.19 1.03
C VAL A 87 -2.25 18.57 0.68
N TRP A 88 -1.36 18.73 -0.29
CA TRP A 88 -0.74 20.03 -0.58
C TRP A 88 -1.05 20.61 -1.96
N GLY A 89 -1.97 19.99 -2.70
CA GLY A 89 -2.35 20.46 -4.03
C GLY A 89 -1.20 20.41 -5.04
N GLY A 90 -0.25 19.49 -4.88
CA GLY A 90 0.87 19.28 -5.79
C GLY A 90 2.18 18.85 -5.11
N ARG A 91 3.28 18.87 -5.87
CA ARG A 91 4.63 18.64 -5.33
C ARG A 91 5.04 19.83 -4.45
N SER A 92 4.86 19.68 -3.15
CA SER A 92 5.41 20.61 -2.17
C SER A 92 6.93 20.39 -2.04
N TRP A 93 7.69 21.49 -2.18
CA TRP A 93 9.14 21.55 -1.98
C TRP A 93 9.57 21.22 -0.54
N ASN A 94 8.62 21.25 0.39
CA ASN A 94 8.85 21.02 1.82
C ASN A 94 8.73 19.54 2.21
N ILE A 95 8.42 18.64 1.27
CA ILE A 95 8.19 17.23 1.53
C ILE A 95 9.29 16.43 0.85
N PRO A 96 10.02 15.57 1.58
CA PRO A 96 11.01 14.70 0.99
C PRO A 96 10.42 13.90 -0.17
N LYS A 97 11.18 13.78 -1.26
CA LYS A 97 10.80 12.97 -2.44
C LYS A 97 10.44 11.53 -2.04
N ALA A 98 11.09 11.00 -1.00
CA ALA A 98 10.81 9.71 -0.38
C ALA A 98 9.33 9.50 -0.03
N SER A 99 8.64 10.53 0.49
CA SER A 99 7.23 10.45 0.87
C SER A 99 6.30 10.17 -0.32
N TYR A 100 6.61 10.72 -1.51
CA TYR A 100 5.86 10.46 -2.75
C TYR A 100 6.08 9.05 -3.30
N TYR A 101 7.31 8.53 -3.17
CA TYR A 101 7.66 7.17 -3.61
C TYR A 101 6.85 6.10 -2.89
N THR A 102 6.45 6.36 -1.64
CA THR A 102 5.63 5.43 -0.85
C THR A 102 4.24 5.17 -1.43
N LEU A 103 3.76 6.06 -2.30
CA LEU A 103 2.45 5.94 -2.95
C LEU A 103 2.54 5.43 -4.38
N ASN A 104 3.61 5.71 -5.12
CA ASN A 104 3.76 5.21 -6.50
C ASN A 104 4.41 3.82 -6.58
N ALA A 105 4.39 3.05 -5.47
CA ALA A 105 5.05 1.74 -5.35
C ALA A 105 4.47 0.61 -6.25
N GLU A 106 3.57 0.91 -7.19
CA GLU A 106 3.36 0.01 -8.35
C GLU A 106 4.60 -0.05 -9.26
N LYS A 107 5.49 0.96 -9.18
CA LYS A 107 6.79 1.01 -9.88
C LYS A 107 7.96 1.37 -8.95
N LEU A 108 8.03 0.78 -7.76
CA LEU A 108 9.30 0.67 -7.05
C LEU A 108 9.66 -0.80 -6.92
N PRO A 109 10.94 -1.16 -7.12
CA PRO A 109 11.35 -2.54 -7.26
C PRO A 109 10.82 -3.27 -6.04
N SER A 110 10.11 -4.37 -6.28
CA SER A 110 9.89 -5.39 -5.26
C SER A 110 11.18 -5.49 -4.47
N VAL A 111 11.14 -5.10 -3.19
CA VAL A 111 12.15 -5.59 -2.25
C VAL A 111 12.01 -7.08 -2.42
N ILE A 112 12.96 -7.66 -3.13
CA ILE A 112 13.02 -9.08 -3.41
C ILE A 112 13.01 -9.68 -2.03
N ASP A 113 11.88 -10.27 -1.65
CA ASP A 113 11.88 -11.18 -0.54
C ASP A 113 12.77 -12.32 -0.99
N PHE A 114 14.03 -12.29 -0.55
CA PHE A 114 15.04 -13.28 -0.93
C PHE A 114 14.54 -14.70 -0.59
N ALA A 115 13.65 -14.84 0.39
CA ALA A 115 12.99 -16.11 0.69
C ALA A 115 12.01 -16.50 -0.43
N SER A 116 11.17 -15.57 -0.91
CA SER A 116 10.25 -15.80 -2.04
C SER A 116 11.00 -16.07 -3.36
N ALA A 117 12.10 -15.35 -3.62
CA ALA A 117 12.91 -15.55 -4.82
C ALA A 117 13.69 -16.88 -4.79
N ALA A 118 14.24 -17.27 -3.63
CA ALA A 118 14.89 -18.56 -3.46
C ALA A 118 13.89 -19.73 -3.59
N GLN A 119 12.67 -19.59 -3.04
CA GLN A 119 11.60 -20.57 -3.21
C GLN A 119 11.14 -20.70 -4.66
N ALA A 120 11.01 -19.58 -5.39
CA ALA A 120 10.64 -19.60 -6.81
C ALA A 120 11.73 -20.23 -7.71
N ILE A 121 13.02 -20.01 -7.38
CA ILE A 121 14.15 -20.61 -8.10
C ILE A 121 14.23 -22.12 -7.82
N ASN A 122 14.04 -22.54 -6.57
CA ASN A 122 14.02 -23.97 -6.21
C ASN A 122 12.79 -24.70 -6.79
N GLY A 123 11.61 -24.07 -6.77
CA GLY A 123 10.38 -24.64 -7.33
C GLY A 123 10.49 -24.88 -8.85
N LYS A 124 11.02 -23.91 -9.61
CA LYS A 124 11.22 -24.07 -11.06
C LYS A 124 12.25 -25.15 -11.40
N LYS A 125 13.34 -25.25 -10.65
CA LYS A 125 14.34 -26.32 -10.83
C LYS A 125 13.78 -27.70 -10.49
N LEU A 126 12.95 -27.81 -9.45
CA LEU A 126 12.26 -29.05 -9.08
C LEU A 126 11.22 -29.48 -10.12
N GLU A 127 10.45 -28.55 -10.69
CA GLU A 127 9.51 -28.86 -11.77
C GLU A 127 10.22 -29.29 -13.06
N GLU A 128 11.33 -28.65 -13.44
CA GLU A 128 12.12 -29.08 -14.60
C GLU A 128 12.78 -30.44 -14.37
N ALA A 129 13.31 -30.69 -13.18
CA ALA A 129 13.86 -31.99 -12.80
C ALA A 129 12.79 -33.09 -12.82
N GLY A 130 11.59 -32.80 -12.27
CA GLY A 130 10.43 -33.69 -12.28
C GLY A 130 9.90 -33.96 -13.69
N ARG A 131 9.86 -32.96 -14.57
CA ARG A 131 9.44 -33.14 -15.98
C ARG A 131 10.45 -33.94 -16.79
N LYS A 132 11.76 -33.79 -16.52
CA LYS A 132 12.80 -34.62 -17.16
C LYS A 132 12.71 -36.08 -16.71
N THR A 133 12.56 -36.32 -15.40
CA THR A 133 12.38 -37.68 -14.87
C THR A 133 11.09 -38.33 -15.38
N LEU A 134 9.96 -37.61 -15.43
CA LEU A 134 8.72 -38.14 -15.99
C LEU A 134 8.82 -38.44 -17.49
N ARG A 135 9.54 -37.62 -18.26
CA ARG A 135 9.81 -37.86 -19.68
C ARG A 135 10.73 -39.07 -19.89
N GLU A 136 11.75 -39.26 -19.07
CA GLU A 136 12.62 -40.43 -19.12
C GLU A 136 11.89 -41.71 -18.71
N ILE A 137 11.06 -41.66 -17.67
CA ILE A 137 10.23 -42.80 -17.23
C ILE A 137 9.19 -43.14 -18.31
N SER A 138 8.53 -42.15 -18.91
CA SER A 138 7.58 -42.34 -20.00
C SER A 138 8.24 -42.89 -21.27
N ALA A 139 9.44 -42.41 -21.62
CA ALA A 139 10.23 -42.91 -22.75
C ALA A 139 10.72 -44.35 -22.53
N ARG A 140 11.04 -44.75 -21.29
CA ARG A 140 11.35 -46.14 -20.94
C ARG A 140 10.12 -47.04 -21.01
N LYS A 141 8.95 -46.57 -20.57
CA LYS A 141 7.69 -47.32 -20.63
C LYS A 141 7.16 -47.55 -22.05
N LEU A 142 7.43 -46.61 -22.98
CA LEU A 142 7.11 -46.74 -24.41
C LEU A 142 8.06 -47.67 -25.17
N ARG A 143 9.25 -47.95 -24.63
CA ARG A 143 10.27 -48.81 -25.26
C ARG A 143 10.18 -50.29 -24.89
N GLY A 144 9.18 -50.70 -24.11
CA GLY A 144 8.87 -52.11 -23.87
C GLY A 144 10.05 -52.92 -23.34
N THR A 145 10.27 -52.86 -22.03
CA THR A 145 10.61 -54.08 -21.28
C THR A 145 9.34 -54.58 -20.62
#